data_AF-A0A0F6R193-F1
#
_entry.id   AF-A0A0F6R193-F1
#
_cell.length_a   1.000
_cell.length_b   1.000
_cell.length_c   1.000
_cell.angle_alpha   90.00
_cell.angle_beta   90.00
_cell.angle_gamma   90.00
#
_symmetry.space_group_name_H-M   'P 1'
#
loop_
_entity.id
_entity.type
_entity.pdbx_description
1 polymer ?
#
loop_
_entity_poly.entity_id
_entity_poly.type
_entity_poly.pdbx_seq_one_letter_code
_entity_poly.pdbx_strand_id
1 'polypeptide(L)'
;MKLRKISLAIASVIMMAGSTAAIASAQAYYSPEEYGEHLQRNFSKYWRGGVESCVFEFGEEQRSLCQYYTTMSLNHAIYEARGRHQDKADYFKSLADEAQNKLYESKYGSDSSDSI
;
A
#
# COMPACT_ATOMS: atom_id res chain seq x y z
N MET A 1 -55.99 -20.30 -16.62
CA MET A 1 -55.46 -18.95 -16.43
C MET A 1 -54.29 -18.72 -17.37
N LYS A 2 -54.32 -17.61 -18.12
CA LYS A 2 -53.29 -17.17 -19.07
C LYS A 2 -52.26 -16.33 -18.31
N LEU A 3 -50.98 -16.68 -18.36
CA LEU A 3 -49.91 -15.74 -18.02
C LEU A 3 -49.37 -15.15 -19.32
N ARG A 4 -49.47 -13.83 -19.41
CA ARG A 4 -49.23 -13.01 -20.58
C ARG A 4 -47.73 -12.71 -20.70
N LYS A 5 -47.31 -12.59 -21.97
CA LYS A 5 -45.97 -12.24 -22.44
C LYS A 5 -45.47 -10.94 -21.81
N ILE A 6 -44.20 -10.92 -21.38
CA ILE A 6 -43.42 -9.69 -21.27
C ILE A 6 -42.10 -9.96 -22.02
N SER A 7 -42.07 -9.53 -23.28
CA SER A 7 -40.84 -9.44 -24.06
C SER A 7 -40.06 -8.23 -23.54
N LEU A 8 -38.88 -8.45 -22.96
CA LEU A 8 -37.95 -7.37 -22.65
C LEU A 8 -36.78 -7.47 -23.63
N ALA A 9 -36.85 -6.66 -24.68
CA ALA A 9 -35.72 -6.39 -25.55
C ALA A 9 -34.83 -5.36 -24.86
N ILE A 10 -33.60 -5.75 -24.52
CA ILE A 10 -32.55 -4.80 -24.16
C ILE A 10 -31.52 -4.84 -25.27
N ALA A 11 -31.72 -3.95 -26.24
CA ALA A 11 -30.69 -3.56 -27.18
C ALA A 11 -29.80 -2.52 -26.49
N SER A 12 -28.60 -2.91 -26.11
CA SER A 12 -27.55 -1.98 -25.69
C SER A 12 -26.26 -2.34 -26.40
N VAL A 13 -26.07 -1.72 -27.57
CA VAL A 13 -24.79 -1.62 -28.26
C VAL A 13 -23.97 -0.56 -27.53
N ILE A 14 -22.91 -0.97 -26.83
CA ILE A 14 -21.68 -0.18 -26.68
C ILE A 14 -20.51 -1.17 -26.60
N MET A 15 -20.02 -1.65 -27.74
CA MET A 15 -18.62 -2.10 -27.81
C MET A 15 -17.80 -0.90 -28.29
N MET A 16 -17.61 0.07 -27.39
CA MET A 16 -16.46 0.95 -27.55
C MET A 16 -15.24 0.10 -27.26
N ALA A 17 -14.52 -0.25 -28.32
CA ALA A 17 -13.13 -0.62 -28.27
C ALA A 17 -12.34 0.56 -27.71
N GLY A 18 -12.37 0.70 -26.38
CA GLY A 18 -11.38 1.46 -25.66
C GLY A 18 -10.20 0.52 -25.49
N SER A 19 -9.15 0.75 -26.26
CA SER A 19 -7.82 0.22 -25.96
C SER A 19 -7.45 0.67 -24.56
N THR A 20 -7.81 -0.10 -23.54
CA THR A 20 -7.01 -0.16 -22.35
C THR A 20 -5.71 -0.79 -22.82
N ALA A 21 -4.71 0.08 -23.07
CA ALA A 21 -3.33 -0.35 -22.95
C ALA A 21 -3.27 -1.12 -21.64
N ALA A 22 -3.12 -2.44 -21.75
CA ALA A 22 -2.68 -3.24 -20.65
C ALA A 22 -1.30 -2.67 -20.31
N ILE A 23 -1.27 -1.67 -19.44
CA ILE A 23 -0.14 -1.52 -18.54
C ILE A 23 -0.27 -2.75 -17.66
N ALA A 24 0.18 -3.88 -18.21
CA ALA A 24 0.61 -5.01 -17.43
C ALA A 24 1.74 -4.44 -16.60
N SER A 25 1.41 -3.92 -15.42
CA SER A 25 2.38 -3.84 -14.35
C SER A 25 2.91 -5.25 -14.20
N ALA A 26 4.10 -5.50 -14.72
CA ALA A 26 4.82 -6.77 -14.69
C ALA A 26 5.23 -7.17 -13.26
N GLN A 27 4.42 -6.83 -12.26
CA GLN A 27 4.64 -7.01 -10.83
C GLN A 27 3.29 -7.15 -10.11
N ALA A 28 2.52 -8.17 -10.46
CA ALA A 28 1.55 -8.73 -9.52
C ALA A 28 1.73 -10.25 -9.56
N TYR A 29 2.82 -10.72 -8.96
CA TYR A 29 3.04 -12.15 -8.74
C TYR A 29 2.11 -12.70 -7.64
N TYR A 30 1.36 -11.82 -6.98
CA TYR A 30 0.49 -12.14 -5.86
C TYR A 30 -0.75 -11.25 -5.90
N SER A 31 -1.93 -11.83 -5.68
CA SER A 31 -3.11 -11.10 -5.20
C SER A 31 -2.79 -10.41 -3.87
N PRO A 32 -3.55 -9.36 -3.47
CA PRO A 32 -3.35 -8.72 -2.17
C PRO A 32 -3.27 -9.72 -1.03
N GLU A 33 -4.16 -10.71 -0.98
CA GLU A 33 -4.18 -11.73 0.07
C GLU A 33 -2.91 -12.60 0.06
N GLU A 34 -2.47 -13.05 -1.13
CA GLU A 34 -1.22 -13.80 -1.28
C GLU A 34 0.01 -12.97 -0.90
N TYR A 35 -0.01 -11.66 -1.16
CA TYR A 35 1.07 -10.75 -0.77
C TYR A 35 1.14 -10.58 0.75
N GLY A 36 -0.01 -10.40 1.42
CA GLY A 36 -0.07 -10.32 2.88
C GLY A 36 0.41 -11.60 3.54
N GLU A 37 0.03 -12.77 3.01
CA GLU A 37 0.57 -14.04 3.48
C GLU A 37 2.07 -14.16 3.24
N HIS A 38 2.55 -13.75 2.06
CA HIS A 38 3.97 -13.79 1.74
C HIS A 38 4.78 -12.90 2.67
N LEU A 39 4.34 -11.66 2.92
CA LEU A 39 4.96 -10.73 3.86
C LEU A 39 4.96 -11.29 5.27
N GLN A 40 3.84 -11.86 5.74
CA GLN A 40 3.78 -12.45 7.07
C GLN A 40 4.77 -13.61 7.22
N ARG A 41 4.83 -14.52 6.24
CA ARG A 41 5.77 -15.66 6.25
C ARG A 41 7.23 -15.20 6.22
N ASN A 42 7.51 -14.07 5.58
CA ASN A 42 8.86 -13.55 5.39
C ASN A 42 9.13 -12.26 6.17
N PHE A 43 8.36 -11.99 7.23
CA PHE A 43 8.38 -10.69 7.92
C PHE A 43 9.81 -10.29 8.31
N SER A 44 10.58 -11.21 8.88
CA SER A 44 11.97 -10.96 9.31
C SER A 44 12.91 -10.59 8.16
N LYS A 45 12.73 -11.20 6.97
CA LYS A 45 13.53 -10.91 5.77
C LYS A 45 13.21 -9.51 5.24
N TYR A 46 11.92 -9.20 5.08
CA TYR A 46 11.47 -7.89 4.61
C TYR A 46 11.80 -6.79 5.61
N TRP A 47 11.68 -7.09 6.90
CA TRP A 47 12.04 -6.17 7.97
C TRP A 47 13.53 -5.82 7.92
N ARG A 48 14.41 -6.82 7.81
CA ARG A 48 15.86 -6.54 7.74
C ARG A 48 16.21 -5.70 6.52
N GLY A 49 15.73 -6.10 5.33
CA GLY A 49 16.00 -5.36 4.10
C GLY A 49 15.43 -3.93 4.11
N GLY A 50 14.23 -3.75 4.67
CA GLY A 50 13.62 -2.42 4.84
C GLY A 50 14.42 -1.52 5.80
N VAL A 51 14.90 -2.08 6.91
CA VAL A 51 15.76 -1.34 7.85
C VAL A 51 17.08 -0.94 7.20
N GLU A 52 17.75 -1.87 6.51
CA GLU A 52 19.01 -1.59 5.82
C GLU A 52 18.83 -0.54 4.71
N SER A 53 17.76 -0.62 3.93
CA SER A 53 17.45 0.39 2.90
C SER A 53 17.16 1.76 3.51
N CYS A 54 16.39 1.82 4.60
CA CYS A 54 16.09 3.08 5.29
C CYS A 54 17.36 3.68 5.90
N VAL A 55 18.20 2.88 6.55
CA VAL A 55 19.47 3.33 7.12
C VAL A 55 20.43 3.80 6.03
N PHE A 56 20.48 3.11 4.89
CA PHE A 56 21.28 3.54 3.74
C PHE A 56 20.86 4.93 3.26
N GLU A 57 19.56 5.24 3.29
CA GLU A 57 19.03 6.53 2.87
C GLU A 57 19.21 7.62 3.94
N PHE A 58 18.88 7.34 5.20
CA PHE A 58 18.74 8.35 6.26
C PHE A 58 19.87 8.37 7.29
N GLY A 59 20.81 7.44 7.21
CA GLY A 59 21.97 7.36 8.11
C GLY A 59 21.80 6.35 9.25
N GLU A 60 22.94 5.88 9.77
CA GLU A 60 23.02 4.92 10.88
C GLU A 60 22.48 5.49 12.20
N GLU A 61 22.61 6.80 12.38
CA GLU A 61 22.04 7.54 13.50
C GLU A 61 20.50 7.43 13.56
N GLN A 62 19.85 7.22 12.41
CA GLN A 62 18.40 7.04 12.32
C GLN A 62 17.95 5.58 12.43
N ARG A 63 18.85 4.63 12.72
CA ARG A 63 18.55 3.19 12.73
C ARG A 63 17.32 2.81 13.56
N SER A 64 17.15 3.40 14.74
CA SER A 64 16.00 3.11 15.59
C SER A 64 14.68 3.56 14.95
N LEU A 65 14.67 4.76 14.35
CA LEU A 65 13.51 5.28 13.65
C LEU A 65 13.23 4.49 12.35
N CYS A 66 14.27 4.04 11.65
CA CYS A 66 14.16 3.13 10.51
C CYS A 66 13.59 1.75 10.87
N GLN A 67 13.99 1.18 12.01
CA GLN A 67 13.38 -0.04 12.56
C GLN A 67 11.91 0.14 12.85
N TYR A 68 11.54 1.27 13.46
CA TYR A 68 10.15 1.60 13.74
C TYR A 68 9.33 1.78 12.46
N TYR A 69 9.77 2.66 11.56
CA TYR A 69 9.14 2.91 10.26
C TYR A 69 8.91 1.61 9.47
N THR A 70 9.93 0.77 9.36
CA THR A 70 9.85 -0.50 8.62
C THR A 70 8.82 -1.44 9.26
N THR A 71 8.79 -1.50 10.59
CA THR A 71 7.83 -2.34 11.32
C THR A 71 6.40 -1.87 11.06
N MET A 72 6.12 -0.57 11.16
CA MET A 72 4.78 -0.02 10.93
C MET A 72 4.35 -0.20 9.47
N SER A 73 5.24 0.07 8.51
CA SER A 73 5.00 -0.10 7.08
C SER A 73 4.65 -1.54 6.71
N LEU A 74 5.36 -2.53 7.28
CA LEU A 74 5.07 -3.95 7.04
C LEU A 74 3.76 -4.39 7.67
N ASN A 75 3.42 -3.87 8.86
CA ASN A 75 2.12 -4.14 9.46
C ASN A 75 0.98 -3.54 8.62
N HIS A 76 1.13 -2.30 8.14
CA HIS A 76 0.17 -1.69 7.22
C HIS A 76 -0.06 -2.59 6.00
N ALA A 77 1.02 -2.99 5.32
CA ALA A 77 0.94 -3.84 4.14
C ALA A 77 0.26 -5.20 4.40
N ILE A 78 0.47 -5.82 5.56
CA ILE A 78 -0.20 -7.08 5.94
C ILE A 78 -1.71 -6.87 6.13
N TYR A 79 -2.12 -5.76 6.76
CA TYR A 79 -3.55 -5.51 7.03
C TYR A 79 -4.31 -5.02 5.80
N GLU A 80 -3.68 -4.17 4.98
CA GLU A 80 -4.21 -3.73 3.68
C GLU A 80 -4.44 -4.93 2.75
N ALA A 81 -3.43 -5.79 2.62
CA ALA A 81 -3.48 -7.03 1.84
C ALA A 81 -4.64 -7.97 2.22
N ARG A 82 -4.94 -8.08 3.52
CA ARG A 82 -5.98 -8.98 4.03
C ARG A 82 -7.40 -8.43 3.88
N GLY A 83 -7.57 -7.13 3.67
CA GLY A 83 -8.85 -6.48 3.33
C GLY A 83 -9.96 -6.54 4.41
N ARG A 84 -9.70 -7.12 5.59
CA ARG A 84 -10.72 -7.34 6.65
C ARG A 84 -10.52 -6.46 7.90
N HIS A 85 -9.49 -5.62 7.92
CA HIS A 85 -9.10 -4.79 9.07
C HIS A 85 -8.57 -3.42 8.63
N GLN A 86 -9.41 -2.67 7.92
CA GLN A 86 -9.04 -1.36 7.38
C GLN A 86 -8.64 -0.37 8.48
N ASP A 87 -9.34 -0.41 9.62
CA ASP A 87 -9.00 0.37 10.81
C ASP A 87 -7.56 0.16 11.29
N LYS A 88 -7.09 -1.09 11.26
CA LYS A 88 -5.71 -1.41 11.60
C LYS A 88 -4.74 -0.98 10.51
N ALA A 89 -5.10 -1.17 9.24
CA ALA A 89 -4.29 -0.70 8.13
C ALA A 89 -4.04 0.82 8.26
N ASP A 90 -5.11 1.59 8.42
CA ASP A 90 -5.05 3.05 8.55
C ASP A 90 -4.22 3.48 9.78
N TYR A 91 -4.38 2.78 10.91
CA TYR A 91 -3.57 3.02 12.11
C TYR A 91 -2.07 2.81 11.85
N PHE A 92 -1.69 1.67 11.28
CA PHE A 92 -0.27 1.41 10.99
C PHE A 92 0.28 2.33 9.91
N LYS A 93 -0.55 2.74 8.95
CA LYS A 93 -0.19 3.76 7.97
C LYS A 93 0.13 5.08 8.65
N SER A 94 -0.72 5.57 9.56
CA SER A 94 -0.45 6.84 10.25
C SER A 94 0.86 6.83 11.04
N LEU A 95 1.20 5.70 11.67
CA LEU A 95 2.46 5.56 12.40
C LEU A 95 3.68 5.49 11.48
N ALA A 96 3.53 4.83 10.32
CA ALA A 96 4.57 4.80 9.29
C ALA A 96 4.80 6.20 8.69
N ASP A 97 3.73 6.93 8.36
CA ASP A 97 3.79 8.28 7.81
C ASP A 97 4.44 9.25 8.82
N GLU A 98 4.10 9.16 10.11
CA GLU A 98 4.74 9.96 11.16
C GLU A 98 6.25 9.70 11.25
N ALA A 99 6.64 8.42 11.24
CA ALA A 99 8.05 8.04 11.28
C ALA A 99 8.81 8.49 10.03
N GLN A 100 8.17 8.39 8.86
CA GLN A 100 8.73 8.87 7.59
C GLN A 100 8.94 10.38 7.62
N ASN A 101 7.95 11.16 8.08
CA ASN A 101 8.10 12.61 8.19
C ASN A 101 9.30 12.99 9.07
N LYS A 102 9.46 12.35 10.22
CA LYS A 102 10.62 12.57 11.10
C LYS A 102 11.96 12.22 10.43
N LEU A 103 12.00 11.15 9.64
CA LEU A 103 13.20 10.79 8.86
C LEU A 103 13.53 11.87 7.82
N TYR A 104 12.52 12.36 7.10
CA TYR A 104 12.67 13.43 6.11
C TYR A 104 13.11 14.76 6.75
N GLU A 105 12.43 15.18 7.83
CA GLU A 105 12.78 16.38 8.60
C GLU A 105 14.21 16.30 9.14
N SER A 106 14.63 15.13 9.61
CA SER A 106 16.00 14.95 10.09
C SER A 106 17.06 15.09 9.00
N LYS A 107 16.74 14.70 7.76
CA LYS A 107 17.71 14.69 6.64
C LYS A 107 17.76 16.00 5.87
N TYR A 108 16.60 16.61 5.65
CA TYR A 108 16.46 17.80 4.81
C TYR A 108 16.18 19.07 5.63
N GLY A 109 16.00 18.94 6.94
CA GLY A 109 15.45 19.99 7.79
C GLY A 109 13.92 19.99 7.71
N SER A 110 13.27 20.57 8.72
CA SER A 110 11.89 21.02 8.54
C SER A 110 11.94 22.17 7.53
N ASP A 111 11.23 22.08 6.41
CA ASP A 111 10.90 23.28 5.62
C ASP A 111 10.03 24.18 6.50
N SER A 112 10.66 24.94 7.39
CA SER A 112 10.09 26.13 7.98
C SER A 112 10.05 27.20 6.89
N SER A 113 9.21 26.97 5.88
CA SER A 113 8.55 28.08 5.18
C SER A 113 7.36 28.52 6.02
N ASP A 114 7.63 28.86 7.29
CA ASP A 114 6.83 29.86 7.99
C ASP A 114 7.18 31.20 7.35
N SER A 115 6.43 31.60 6.33
CA SER A 115 6.36 33.01 5.95
C SER A 115 5.06 33.34 5.24
N ILE A 116 4.20 33.99 6.04
CA ILE A 116 2.98 34.81 5.79
C ILE A 116 1.64 34.08 5.89
#